data_AF-A0A943QH88-F1
#
_entry.id   AF-A0A943QH88-F1
#
_cell.length_a   1.000
_cell.length_b   1.000
_cell.length_c   1.000
_cell.angle_alpha   90.00
_cell.angle_beta   90.00
_cell.angle_gamma   90.00
#
_symmetry.space_group_name_H-M   'P 1'
#
loop_
_entity.id
_entity.type
_entity.pdbx_description
1 polymer ?
#
loop_
_entity_poly.entity_id
_entity_poly.type
_entity_poly.pdbx_seq_one_letter_code
_entity_poly.pdbx_strand_id
1 'polypeptide(L)'
;MKGTVVSTWIRTCRDLYGNEQIRKSLKVVNWPEDIVFSPLDDVEDEKIFKFMGVIAGNVGTPINELWRIIGENNLNKFAEDYPVFFKRVNLYRFLNSLNFVHAIIMKKIRGAKPPIMEIKQMSEKGINLTYRSDRELFDYFLGLLWGSVKFFDEKVKIEEVGRNKGELTVYIEFENNIHLNKKYLISRALSNFGFKSIELKIGVPIFIVVTLVGLPMVGLLKGVLLGGIAGLISGFISHIVVKPLNDIIENIENNNFDSIDTSISTNDKLERIYTGISKLKNSISEDLTSAKLTLNELSVFTQSMYKTTENMKKATHEISTSSEQVLELAERQEVSTEELVNQTNENIEALKDLVVLQDKNKNILDKSVDKIKESYLNVDKSNEAIRETLNSFMSVKERGQNLQRKADDITNIVSLVSGISDQTNLLALNASIEAARAGEQGKGFAVVAEEVRKLAEQSQQAVKDINDNLSYFANEINSLVSSIENQYTFLEVEASNLEKVRTVSSEANDLIKIVSNETNEAINKLNKEVTSVSDMSKNIDLLAAIAAENAASSQLVNQNVEEFTRSIQEMLITLGKVRDVGENFVTDVD
;
A
#
# COMPACT_ATOMS: atom_id res chain seq x y z
N MET A 1 -30.51 21.41 -9.80
CA MET A 1 -29.79 22.43 -10.60
C MET A 1 -28.85 21.76 -11.59
N LYS A 2 -28.66 22.32 -12.80
CA LYS A 2 -27.71 21.77 -13.79
C LYS A 2 -26.28 21.83 -13.24
N GLY A 3 -25.53 20.76 -13.38
CA GLY A 3 -24.15 20.63 -12.89
C GLY A 3 -23.20 21.68 -13.46
N THR A 4 -23.41 22.12 -14.71
CA THR A 4 -22.61 23.20 -15.30
C THR A 4 -22.79 24.54 -14.57
N VAL A 5 -24.02 24.88 -14.15
CA VAL A 5 -24.29 26.09 -13.36
C VAL A 5 -23.62 26.01 -11.98
N VAL A 6 -23.66 24.83 -11.35
CA VAL A 6 -22.99 24.57 -10.08
C VAL A 6 -21.46 24.65 -10.23
N SER A 7 -20.90 24.15 -11.32
CA SER A 7 -19.49 24.28 -11.65
C SER A 7 -19.07 25.74 -11.79
N THR A 8 -19.88 26.56 -12.48
CA THR A 8 -19.65 28.01 -12.59
C THR A 8 -19.69 28.68 -11.21
N TRP A 9 -20.63 28.31 -10.32
CA TRP A 9 -20.65 28.82 -8.95
C TRP A 9 -19.39 28.43 -8.16
N ILE A 10 -18.95 27.18 -8.24
CA ILE A 10 -17.73 26.72 -7.57
C ILE A 10 -16.51 27.50 -8.08
N ARG A 11 -16.40 27.72 -9.39
CA ARG A 11 -15.33 28.55 -9.99
C ARG A 11 -15.39 29.99 -9.52
N THR A 12 -16.55 30.63 -9.57
CA THR A 12 -16.74 32.01 -9.08
C THR A 12 -16.37 32.12 -7.60
N CYS A 13 -16.76 31.15 -6.77
CA CYS A 13 -16.37 31.11 -5.36
C CYS A 13 -14.86 30.88 -5.17
N ARG A 14 -14.20 30.10 -6.04
CA ARG A 14 -12.74 29.91 -6.00
C ARG A 14 -12.00 31.21 -6.34
N ASP A 15 -12.51 31.98 -7.30
CA ASP A 15 -11.94 33.27 -7.69
C ASP A 15 -12.13 34.33 -6.59
N LEU A 16 -13.29 34.35 -5.94
CA LEU A 16 -13.62 35.32 -4.88
C LEU A 16 -12.95 35.00 -3.54
N TYR A 17 -12.85 33.71 -3.17
CA TYR A 17 -12.50 33.28 -1.81
C TYR A 17 -11.30 32.32 -1.73
N GLY A 18 -10.71 31.93 -2.86
CA GLY A 18 -9.53 31.09 -2.93
C GLY A 18 -9.81 29.57 -2.92
N ASN A 19 -8.93 28.81 -3.58
CA ASN A 19 -9.09 27.36 -3.76
C ASN A 19 -9.11 26.55 -2.45
N GLU A 20 -8.31 26.95 -1.46
CA GLU A 20 -8.22 26.23 -0.18
C GLU A 20 -9.54 26.29 0.60
N GLN A 21 -10.16 27.47 0.64
CA GLN A 21 -11.43 27.70 1.34
C GLN A 21 -12.56 26.89 0.70
N ILE A 22 -12.62 26.86 -0.63
CA ILE A 22 -13.64 26.09 -1.35
C ILE A 22 -13.42 24.58 -1.20
N ARG A 23 -12.18 24.08 -1.19
CA ARG A 23 -11.89 22.66 -0.90
C ARG A 23 -12.41 22.24 0.48
N LYS A 24 -12.21 23.08 1.50
CA LYS A 24 -12.76 22.84 2.85
C LYS A 24 -14.28 22.75 2.82
N SER A 25 -14.94 23.67 2.13
CA SER A 25 -16.41 23.67 1.99
C SER A 25 -16.94 22.45 1.20
N LEU A 26 -16.22 22.00 0.17
CA LEU A 26 -16.57 20.80 -0.62
C LEU A 26 -16.52 19.51 0.22
N LYS A 27 -15.51 19.36 1.09
CA LYS A 27 -15.41 18.22 2.02
C LYS A 27 -16.59 18.11 2.97
N VAL A 28 -17.07 19.24 3.50
CA VAL A 28 -18.20 19.28 4.46
C VAL A 28 -19.50 18.78 3.83
N VAL A 29 -19.66 18.93 2.51
CA VAL A 29 -20.82 18.40 1.76
C VAL A 29 -20.56 17.06 1.07
N ASN A 30 -19.43 16.41 1.37
CA ASN A 30 -19.01 15.13 0.81
C ASN A 30 -18.88 15.14 -0.72
N TRP A 31 -18.36 16.24 -1.28
CA TRP A 31 -17.97 16.32 -2.69
C TRP A 31 -16.45 16.20 -2.85
N PRO A 32 -15.97 15.50 -3.90
CA PRO A 32 -14.55 15.46 -4.25
C PRO A 32 -13.96 16.87 -4.42
N GLU A 33 -12.71 17.06 -4.02
CA GLU A 33 -12.02 18.36 -4.11
C GLU A 33 -11.89 18.87 -5.56
N ASP A 34 -11.77 17.94 -6.49
CA ASP A 34 -11.61 18.12 -7.92
C ASP A 34 -12.88 17.81 -8.71
N ILE A 35 -14.06 17.86 -8.04
CA ILE A 35 -15.34 17.58 -8.68
C ILE A 35 -15.51 18.36 -9.99
N VAL A 36 -15.77 17.62 -11.07
CA VAL A 36 -16.15 18.14 -12.39
C VAL A 36 -17.52 17.60 -12.72
N PHE A 37 -18.46 18.50 -13.02
CA PHE A 37 -19.79 18.12 -13.46
C PHE A 37 -19.84 17.99 -14.98
N SER A 38 -20.40 16.90 -15.47
CA SER A 38 -20.76 16.72 -16.87
C SER A 38 -21.87 17.69 -17.29
N PRO A 39 -21.95 18.10 -18.58
CA PRO A 39 -23.10 18.83 -19.12
C PRO A 39 -24.46 18.15 -18.92
N LEU A 40 -24.45 16.84 -18.67
CA LEU A 40 -25.64 16.01 -18.41
C LEU A 40 -25.97 15.85 -16.92
N ASP A 41 -25.08 16.25 -16.03
CA ASP A 41 -25.27 16.04 -14.59
C ASP A 41 -26.27 17.04 -14.02
N ASP A 42 -27.11 16.54 -13.11
CA ASP A 42 -27.98 17.35 -12.27
C ASP A 42 -27.58 17.18 -10.80
N VAL A 43 -27.62 18.28 -10.07
CA VAL A 43 -27.25 18.36 -8.66
C VAL A 43 -28.47 18.74 -7.84
N GLU A 44 -28.75 17.99 -6.79
CA GLU A 44 -29.89 18.25 -5.89
C GLU A 44 -29.78 19.63 -5.24
N ASP A 45 -30.88 20.39 -5.25
CA ASP A 45 -30.92 21.77 -4.74
C ASP A 45 -30.57 21.83 -3.23
N GLU A 46 -30.93 20.80 -2.46
CA GLU A 46 -30.57 20.69 -1.03
C GLU A 46 -29.05 20.66 -0.81
N LYS A 47 -28.30 19.90 -1.63
CA LYS A 47 -26.84 19.83 -1.53
C LYS A 47 -26.18 21.16 -1.85
N ILE A 48 -26.73 21.88 -2.83
CA ILE A 48 -26.25 23.21 -3.22
C ILE A 48 -26.50 24.22 -2.10
N PHE A 49 -27.71 24.25 -1.54
CA PHE A 49 -28.01 25.19 -0.45
C PHE A 49 -27.20 24.89 0.81
N LYS A 50 -26.96 23.61 1.11
CA LYS A 50 -26.03 23.21 2.17
C LYS A 50 -24.60 23.69 1.87
N PHE A 51 -24.11 23.48 0.65
CA PHE A 51 -22.78 23.91 0.23
C PHE A 51 -22.59 25.43 0.32
N MET A 52 -23.56 26.20 -0.18
CA MET A 52 -23.54 27.66 -0.13
C MET A 52 -23.68 28.18 1.31
N GLY A 53 -24.46 27.51 2.16
CA GLY A 53 -24.53 27.80 3.59
C GLY A 53 -23.19 27.60 4.31
N VAL A 54 -22.45 26.54 3.96
CA VAL A 54 -21.10 26.29 4.49
C VAL A 54 -20.13 27.39 4.04
N ILE A 55 -20.18 27.80 2.76
CA ILE A 55 -19.36 28.91 2.28
C ILE A 55 -19.70 30.20 3.04
N ALA A 56 -20.99 30.55 3.15
CA ALA A 56 -21.45 31.75 3.85
C ALA A 56 -20.93 31.81 5.30
N GLY A 57 -21.03 30.69 6.04
CA GLY A 57 -20.49 30.58 7.39
C GLY A 57 -18.97 30.72 7.45
N ASN A 58 -18.26 30.15 6.48
CA ASN A 58 -16.80 30.18 6.41
C ASN A 58 -16.22 31.55 6.02
N VAL A 59 -16.95 32.35 5.23
CA VAL A 59 -16.51 33.69 4.79
C VAL A 59 -17.09 34.82 5.62
N GLY A 60 -18.05 34.53 6.52
CA GLY A 60 -18.66 35.52 7.40
C GLY A 60 -19.68 36.45 6.70
N THR A 61 -20.22 36.02 5.56
CA THR A 61 -21.18 36.81 4.77
C THR A 61 -22.58 36.20 4.90
N PRO A 62 -23.64 37.00 5.17
CA PRO A 62 -25.01 36.52 5.11
C PRO A 62 -25.32 35.80 3.79
N ILE A 63 -26.07 34.69 3.85
CA ILE A 63 -26.31 33.83 2.67
C ILE A 63 -26.97 34.58 1.48
N ASN A 64 -27.85 35.53 1.77
CA ASN A 64 -28.48 36.39 0.76
C ASN A 64 -27.46 37.33 0.09
N GLU A 65 -26.57 37.93 0.89
CA GLU A 65 -25.49 38.78 0.37
C GLU A 65 -24.47 37.95 -0.44
N LEU A 66 -24.14 36.74 0.02
CA LEU A 66 -23.29 35.81 -0.73
C LEU A 66 -23.89 35.49 -2.10
N TRP A 67 -25.18 35.17 -2.16
CA TRP A 67 -25.88 34.92 -3.43
C TRP A 67 -25.83 36.13 -4.37
N ARG A 68 -25.98 37.34 -3.83
CA ARG A 68 -25.89 38.58 -4.61
C ARG A 68 -24.49 38.80 -5.18
N ILE A 69 -23.46 38.67 -4.35
CA ILE A 69 -22.04 38.83 -4.75
C ILE A 69 -21.66 37.78 -5.81
N ILE A 70 -22.05 36.52 -5.58
CA ILE A 70 -21.83 35.46 -6.55
C ILE A 70 -22.56 35.83 -7.84
N GLY A 71 -23.84 36.20 -7.80
CA GLY A 71 -24.60 36.63 -8.98
C GLY A 71 -23.90 37.72 -9.80
N GLU A 72 -23.37 38.77 -9.16
CA GLU A 72 -22.67 39.86 -9.85
C GLU A 72 -21.40 39.38 -10.58
N ASN A 73 -20.63 38.48 -9.96
CA ASN A 73 -19.35 38.00 -10.50
C ASN A 73 -19.50 36.78 -11.43
N ASN A 74 -20.57 36.01 -11.27
CA ASN A 74 -20.83 34.80 -12.04
C ASN A 74 -21.11 35.11 -13.51
N LEU A 75 -21.55 36.34 -13.81
CA LEU A 75 -21.82 36.75 -15.18
C LEU A 75 -20.56 36.75 -16.05
N ASN A 76 -19.40 37.16 -15.50
CA ASN A 76 -18.13 37.09 -16.23
C ASN A 76 -17.77 35.65 -16.58
N LYS A 77 -18.04 34.70 -15.68
CA LYS A 77 -17.84 33.27 -15.95
C LYS A 77 -18.82 32.73 -16.98
N PHE A 78 -20.07 33.18 -16.96
CA PHE A 78 -21.00 32.86 -18.04
C PHE A 78 -20.58 33.46 -19.39
N ALA A 79 -19.95 34.63 -19.40
CA ALA A 79 -19.41 35.23 -20.62
C ALA A 79 -18.15 34.50 -21.12
N GLU A 80 -17.31 33.97 -20.22
CA GLU A 80 -16.20 33.07 -20.56
C GLU A 80 -16.72 31.75 -21.16
N ASP A 81 -17.69 31.11 -20.51
CA ASP A 81 -18.19 29.77 -20.86
C ASP A 81 -19.15 29.80 -22.06
N TYR A 82 -19.92 30.87 -22.19
CA TYR A 82 -20.96 31.04 -23.21
C TYR A 82 -20.92 32.44 -23.87
N PRO A 83 -19.80 32.84 -24.48
CA PRO A 83 -19.60 34.19 -25.02
C PRO A 83 -20.65 34.62 -26.04
N VAL A 84 -21.32 33.66 -26.67
CA VAL A 84 -22.33 33.87 -27.71
C VAL A 84 -23.57 34.60 -27.19
N PHE A 85 -23.98 34.40 -25.95
CA PHE A 85 -25.13 35.13 -25.38
C PHE A 85 -24.80 36.58 -25.01
N PHE A 86 -23.50 36.92 -24.95
CA PHE A 86 -23.00 38.21 -24.50
C PHE A 86 -22.47 39.07 -25.64
N LYS A 87 -22.13 38.47 -26.79
CA LYS A 87 -21.64 39.18 -27.98
C LYS A 87 -22.80 39.81 -28.76
N ARG A 88 -22.60 41.05 -29.20
CA ARG A 88 -23.47 41.82 -30.14
C ARG A 88 -24.92 42.08 -29.68
N VAL A 89 -25.18 42.02 -28.37
CA VAL A 89 -26.47 42.40 -27.78
C VAL A 89 -26.31 43.54 -26.79
N ASN A 90 -27.32 44.40 -26.69
CA ASN A 90 -27.44 45.37 -25.62
C ASN A 90 -28.13 44.74 -24.40
N LEU A 91 -28.10 45.41 -23.25
CA LEU A 91 -28.62 44.88 -21.99
C LEU A 91 -30.09 44.45 -22.11
N TYR A 92 -30.94 45.25 -22.76
CA TYR A 92 -32.34 44.90 -22.97
C TYR A 92 -32.51 43.58 -23.73
N ARG A 93 -31.79 43.39 -24.84
CA ARG A 93 -31.84 42.18 -25.65
C ARG A 93 -31.33 40.97 -24.89
N PHE A 94 -30.24 41.13 -24.15
CA PHE A 94 -29.73 40.10 -23.27
C PHE A 94 -30.82 39.67 -22.28
N LEU A 95 -31.43 40.61 -21.56
CA LEU A 95 -32.50 40.34 -20.61
C LEU A 95 -33.72 39.67 -21.28
N ASN A 96 -34.12 40.14 -22.46
CA ASN A 96 -35.24 39.57 -23.23
C ASN A 96 -34.96 38.15 -23.74
N SER A 97 -33.69 37.82 -23.98
CA SER A 97 -33.28 36.48 -24.37
C SER A 97 -33.29 35.49 -23.20
N LEU A 98 -33.19 35.96 -21.93
CA LEU A 98 -32.97 35.06 -20.78
C LEU A 98 -34.00 33.95 -20.66
N ASN A 99 -35.29 34.24 -20.89
CA ASN A 99 -36.33 33.21 -20.80
C ASN A 99 -36.12 32.11 -21.86
N PHE A 100 -35.70 32.51 -23.05
CA PHE A 100 -35.37 31.60 -24.14
C PHE A 100 -34.09 30.81 -23.85
N VAL A 101 -33.03 31.47 -23.37
CA VAL A 101 -31.77 30.81 -22.97
C VAL A 101 -32.03 29.71 -21.94
N HIS A 102 -32.80 30.02 -20.90
CA HIS A 102 -33.20 29.05 -19.89
C HIS A 102 -34.06 27.93 -20.48
N ALA A 103 -34.97 28.25 -21.41
CA ALA A 103 -35.80 27.24 -22.08
C ALA A 103 -34.99 26.29 -22.98
N ILE A 104 -34.00 26.75 -23.75
CA ILE A 104 -33.13 25.87 -24.55
C ILE A 104 -32.34 24.93 -23.64
N ILE A 105 -31.66 25.51 -22.64
CA ILE A 105 -30.78 24.76 -21.74
C ILE A 105 -31.57 23.64 -21.04
N MET A 106 -32.84 23.91 -20.70
CA MET A 106 -33.69 22.99 -19.94
C MET A 106 -34.55 22.07 -20.81
N LYS A 107 -34.85 22.40 -22.08
CA LYS A 107 -35.54 21.48 -23.02
C LYS A 107 -34.79 20.16 -23.20
N LYS A 108 -33.47 20.17 -22.97
CA LYS A 108 -32.60 19.01 -23.02
C LYS A 108 -32.64 18.15 -21.75
N ILE A 109 -33.37 18.56 -20.70
CA ILE A 109 -33.38 17.92 -19.38
C ILE A 109 -34.82 17.50 -18.99
N ARG A 110 -35.01 16.22 -18.69
CA ARG A 110 -36.33 15.67 -18.35
C ARG A 110 -36.73 16.10 -16.93
N GLY A 111 -37.75 16.94 -16.80
CA GLY A 111 -38.28 17.39 -15.50
C GLY A 111 -37.66 18.68 -14.94
N ALA A 112 -36.86 19.39 -15.74
CA ALA A 112 -36.28 20.66 -15.32
C ALA A 112 -37.33 21.76 -15.06
N LYS A 113 -37.15 22.52 -13.98
CA LYS A 113 -37.95 23.69 -13.61
C LYS A 113 -37.08 24.96 -13.65
N PRO A 114 -36.86 25.57 -14.84
CA PRO A 114 -36.13 26.84 -14.91
C PRO A 114 -36.88 27.97 -14.20
N PRO A 115 -36.16 29.03 -13.76
CA PRO A 115 -36.81 30.28 -13.45
C PRO A 115 -37.45 30.86 -14.72
N ILE A 116 -38.63 31.45 -14.58
CA ILE A 116 -39.31 32.18 -15.65
C ILE A 116 -38.90 33.65 -15.53
N MET A 117 -38.46 34.22 -16.66
CA MET A 117 -38.01 35.61 -16.75
C MET A 117 -38.94 36.35 -17.72
N GLU A 118 -40.07 36.84 -17.22
CA GLU A 118 -41.06 37.52 -18.06
C GLU A 118 -40.72 39.00 -18.17
N ILE A 119 -40.69 39.52 -19.41
CA ILE A 119 -40.56 40.95 -19.67
C ILE A 119 -41.89 41.50 -20.16
N LYS A 120 -42.37 42.54 -19.48
CA LYS A 120 -43.51 43.35 -19.93
C LYS A 120 -43.04 44.76 -20.21
N GLN A 121 -43.17 45.20 -21.46
CA GLN A 121 -42.85 46.57 -21.84
C GLN A 121 -43.88 47.54 -21.24
N MET A 122 -43.39 48.62 -20.61
CA MET A 122 -44.21 49.66 -19.98
C MET A 122 -44.14 50.98 -20.77
N SER A 123 -43.00 51.29 -21.39
CA SER A 123 -42.78 52.47 -22.22
C SER A 123 -41.72 52.23 -23.31
N GLU A 124 -41.36 53.24 -24.11
CA GLU A 124 -40.27 53.15 -25.09
C GLU A 124 -38.89 52.94 -24.46
N LYS A 125 -38.78 53.19 -23.14
CA LYS A 125 -37.54 53.09 -22.36
C LYS A 125 -37.67 52.22 -21.10
N GLY A 126 -38.85 51.72 -20.78
CA GLY A 126 -39.14 51.10 -19.49
C GLY A 126 -39.75 49.70 -19.63
N ILE A 127 -39.26 48.76 -18.82
CA ILE A 127 -39.80 47.39 -18.72
C ILE A 127 -40.05 47.00 -17.26
N ASN A 128 -41.00 46.09 -17.07
CA ASN A 128 -41.05 45.25 -15.88
C ASN A 128 -40.42 43.90 -16.22
N LEU A 129 -39.39 43.52 -15.47
CA LEU A 129 -38.78 42.19 -15.51
C LEU A 129 -39.25 41.41 -14.27
N THR A 130 -39.99 40.33 -14.50
CA THR A 130 -40.55 39.48 -13.45
C THR A 130 -39.82 38.13 -13.43
N TYR A 131 -39.14 37.86 -12.32
CA TYR A 131 -38.55 36.57 -11.98
C TYR A 131 -39.58 35.70 -11.24
N ARG A 132 -39.81 34.47 -11.70
CA ARG A 132 -40.63 33.46 -11.01
C ARG A 132 -39.91 32.14 -10.85
N SER A 133 -39.83 31.61 -9.62
CA SER A 133 -39.26 30.28 -9.35
C SER A 133 -39.64 29.75 -7.97
N ASP A 134 -39.86 28.43 -7.89
CA ASP A 134 -40.03 27.69 -6.62
C ASP A 134 -38.79 27.83 -5.69
N ARG A 135 -37.61 28.19 -6.24
CA ARG A 135 -36.34 28.28 -5.50
C ARG A 135 -36.11 29.62 -4.78
N GLU A 136 -36.88 30.65 -5.11
CA GLU A 136 -36.81 31.97 -4.45
C GLU A 136 -35.40 32.61 -4.38
N LEU A 137 -34.51 32.31 -5.34
CA LEU A 137 -33.16 32.89 -5.46
C LEU A 137 -33.15 34.36 -5.90
N PHE A 138 -33.85 35.21 -5.16
CA PHE A 138 -34.04 36.63 -5.47
C PHE A 138 -32.74 37.43 -5.45
N ASP A 139 -31.89 37.22 -4.44
CA ASP A 139 -30.63 37.95 -4.32
C ASP A 139 -29.63 37.56 -5.40
N TYR A 140 -29.60 36.29 -5.79
CA TYR A 140 -28.80 35.82 -6.93
C TYR A 140 -29.30 36.43 -8.25
N PHE A 141 -30.62 36.48 -8.46
CA PHE A 141 -31.22 37.15 -9.62
C PHE A 141 -30.88 38.65 -9.67
N LEU A 142 -31.01 39.36 -8.55
CA LEU A 142 -30.61 40.77 -8.47
C LEU A 142 -29.11 40.96 -8.68
N GLY A 143 -28.28 40.06 -8.15
CA GLY A 143 -26.84 40.03 -8.39
C GLY A 143 -26.51 39.89 -9.88
N LEU A 144 -27.12 38.91 -10.56
CA LEU A 144 -26.97 38.73 -12.01
C LEU A 144 -27.45 39.96 -12.81
N LEU A 145 -28.54 40.58 -12.40
CA LEU A 145 -29.07 41.79 -13.05
C LEU A 145 -28.06 42.94 -12.96
N TRP A 146 -27.54 43.23 -11.75
CA TRP A 146 -26.51 44.25 -11.56
C TRP A 146 -25.19 43.89 -12.25
N GLY A 147 -24.79 42.62 -12.23
CA GLY A 147 -23.66 42.12 -13.00
C GLY A 147 -23.84 42.38 -14.49
N SER A 148 -25.07 42.26 -15.00
CA SER A 148 -25.38 42.48 -16.42
C SER A 148 -25.29 43.95 -16.78
N VAL A 149 -25.84 44.83 -15.93
CA VAL A 149 -25.70 46.29 -16.07
C VAL A 149 -24.22 46.68 -16.17
N LYS A 150 -23.37 46.12 -15.29
CA LYS A 150 -21.93 46.38 -15.25
C LYS A 150 -21.19 45.81 -16.46
N PHE A 151 -21.56 44.63 -16.92
CA PHE A 151 -20.92 43.96 -18.05
C PHE A 151 -21.19 44.67 -19.38
N PHE A 152 -22.44 45.10 -19.61
CA PHE A 152 -22.82 45.82 -20.84
C PHE A 152 -22.51 47.32 -20.80
N ASP A 153 -22.05 47.85 -19.66
CA ASP A 153 -21.74 49.26 -19.42
C ASP A 153 -22.90 50.21 -19.79
N GLU A 154 -24.13 49.79 -19.48
CA GLU A 154 -25.35 50.56 -19.76
C GLU A 154 -25.92 51.19 -18.50
N LYS A 155 -26.22 52.49 -18.56
CA LYS A 155 -26.88 53.19 -17.44
C LYS A 155 -28.37 52.87 -17.44
N VAL A 156 -28.83 52.28 -16.35
CA VAL A 156 -30.25 51.99 -16.10
C VAL A 156 -30.65 52.43 -14.69
N LYS A 157 -31.93 52.74 -14.51
CA LYS A 157 -32.54 52.84 -13.17
C LYS A 157 -33.32 51.56 -12.90
N ILE A 158 -33.09 50.97 -11.73
CA ILE A 158 -33.75 49.72 -11.32
C ILE A 158 -34.50 49.99 -10.02
N GLU A 159 -35.79 49.70 -10.00
CA GLU A 159 -36.66 49.83 -8.83
C GLU A 159 -37.43 48.53 -8.60
N GLU A 160 -37.49 48.06 -7.34
CA GLU A 160 -38.32 46.90 -6.99
C GLU A 160 -39.80 47.33 -6.97
N VAL A 161 -40.63 46.69 -7.80
CA VAL A 161 -42.06 47.02 -7.96
C VAL A 161 -42.93 46.15 -7.07
N GLY A 162 -42.50 44.91 -6.84
CA GLY A 162 -43.24 43.98 -5.99
C GLY A 162 -42.49 42.68 -5.75
N ARG A 163 -42.64 42.15 -4.54
CA ARG A 163 -42.07 40.89 -4.09
C ARG A 163 -43.14 40.06 -3.41
N ASN A 164 -43.41 38.90 -3.99
CA ASN A 164 -44.37 37.91 -3.50
C ASN A 164 -43.66 36.55 -3.34
N LYS A 165 -44.34 35.59 -2.72
CA LYS A 165 -43.84 34.22 -2.65
C LYS A 165 -43.59 33.68 -4.06
N GLY A 166 -42.38 33.22 -4.34
CA GLY A 166 -41.96 32.71 -5.65
C GLY A 166 -41.83 33.74 -6.78
N GLU A 167 -42.07 35.04 -6.54
CA GLU A 167 -42.09 36.07 -7.60
C GLU A 167 -41.44 37.39 -7.16
N LEU A 168 -40.57 37.95 -8.01
CA LEU A 168 -39.99 39.28 -7.82
C LEU A 168 -40.07 40.07 -9.13
N THR A 169 -40.64 41.28 -9.08
CA THR A 169 -40.74 42.17 -10.23
C THR A 169 -39.91 43.43 -9.99
N VAL A 170 -39.04 43.74 -10.96
CA VAL A 170 -38.25 44.97 -11.00
C VAL A 170 -38.61 45.80 -12.23
N TYR A 171 -38.77 47.10 -12.04
CA TYR A 171 -38.86 48.08 -13.11
C TYR A 171 -37.46 48.49 -13.52
N ILE A 172 -37.18 48.49 -14.82
CA ILE A 172 -35.91 48.89 -15.40
C ILE A 172 -36.17 49.99 -16.43
N GLU A 173 -35.61 51.17 -16.20
CA GLU A 173 -35.62 52.30 -17.14
C GLU A 173 -34.25 52.44 -17.80
N PHE A 174 -34.22 52.30 -19.13
CA PHE A 174 -33.03 52.42 -19.97
C PHE A 174 -32.83 53.87 -20.44
N GLU A 175 -31.57 54.29 -20.63
CA GLU A 175 -31.26 55.63 -21.16
C GLU A 175 -31.71 55.78 -22.62
N ASN A 176 -31.54 54.72 -23.41
CA ASN A 176 -31.88 54.64 -24.83
C ASN A 176 -33.23 53.94 -25.07
N ASN A 177 -33.83 54.22 -26.24
CA ASN A 177 -35.06 53.54 -26.65
C ASN A 177 -34.77 52.06 -26.93
N ILE A 178 -35.52 51.17 -26.27
CA ILE A 178 -35.35 49.72 -26.36
C ILE A 178 -36.16 49.07 -27.48
N HIS A 179 -37.21 49.76 -27.94
CA HIS A 179 -38.07 49.31 -29.03
C HIS A 179 -38.59 50.52 -29.81
N LEU A 180 -38.55 50.46 -31.14
CA LEU A 180 -39.01 51.55 -32.03
C LEU A 180 -40.31 51.13 -32.73
N ASN A 181 -41.44 51.77 -32.38
CA ASN A 181 -42.71 51.54 -33.07
C ASN A 181 -42.94 52.61 -34.15
N LYS A 182 -42.74 52.24 -35.42
CA LYS A 182 -42.93 53.14 -36.56
C LYS A 182 -44.41 53.16 -36.96
N LYS A 183 -45.10 54.22 -36.55
CA LYS A 183 -46.53 54.43 -36.84
C LYS A 183 -46.73 55.03 -38.22
N TYR A 184 -47.33 54.27 -39.13
CA TYR A 184 -47.69 54.73 -40.48
C TYR A 184 -49.07 55.35 -40.48
N LEU A 185 -49.17 56.62 -40.03
CA LEU A 185 -50.45 57.31 -39.76
C LEU A 185 -51.47 57.22 -40.91
N ILE A 186 -51.04 57.49 -42.15
CA ILE A 186 -51.94 57.47 -43.33
C ILE A 186 -52.40 56.04 -43.63
N SER A 187 -51.47 55.08 -43.69
CA SER A 187 -51.81 53.67 -43.95
C SER A 187 -52.72 53.10 -42.87
N ARG A 188 -52.47 53.45 -41.60
CA ARG A 188 -53.28 53.04 -40.44
C ARG A 188 -54.66 53.67 -40.44
N ALA A 189 -54.77 54.96 -40.76
CA ALA A 189 -56.06 55.64 -40.85
C ALA A 189 -56.96 55.01 -41.92
N LEU A 190 -56.39 54.69 -43.09
CA LEU A 190 -57.12 54.01 -44.17
C LEU A 190 -57.58 52.60 -43.76
N SER A 191 -56.73 51.84 -43.05
CA SER A 191 -57.13 50.54 -42.49
C SER A 191 -58.30 50.65 -41.51
N ASN A 192 -58.26 51.65 -40.63
CA ASN A 192 -59.32 51.86 -39.63
C ASN A 192 -60.65 52.28 -40.28
N PHE A 193 -60.62 52.89 -41.46
CA PHE A 193 -61.79 53.21 -42.27
C PHE A 193 -62.33 52.02 -43.08
N GLY A 194 -61.71 50.83 -42.96
CA GLY A 194 -62.15 49.60 -43.61
C GLY A 194 -61.29 49.14 -44.80
N PHE A 195 -60.35 49.96 -45.28
CA PHE A 195 -59.48 49.62 -46.42
C PHE A 195 -58.26 48.82 -45.96
N LYS A 196 -58.42 47.50 -45.78
CA LYS A 196 -57.33 46.60 -45.34
C LYS A 196 -56.43 46.08 -46.46
N SER A 197 -56.82 46.25 -47.72
CA SER A 197 -56.04 45.81 -48.89
C SER A 197 -55.26 46.98 -49.48
N ILE A 198 -54.05 46.72 -50.00
CA ILE A 198 -53.19 47.78 -50.53
C ILE A 198 -53.82 48.43 -51.76
N GLU A 199 -54.53 47.62 -52.55
CA GLU A 199 -55.24 48.03 -53.76
C GLU A 199 -56.35 49.03 -53.40
N LEU A 200 -57.09 48.78 -52.31
CA LEU A 200 -58.15 49.69 -51.84
C LEU A 200 -57.58 50.95 -51.19
N LYS A 201 -56.46 50.84 -50.47
CA LYS A 201 -55.76 51.99 -49.86
C LYS A 201 -55.19 52.96 -50.89
N ILE A 202 -54.86 52.47 -52.08
CA ILE A 202 -54.40 53.30 -53.18
C ILE A 202 -55.62 53.76 -54.01
N GLY A 203 -56.47 52.82 -54.43
CA GLY A 203 -57.56 53.06 -55.37
C GLY A 203 -58.68 53.95 -54.83
N VAL A 204 -59.11 53.81 -53.57
CA VAL A 204 -60.25 54.57 -53.05
C VAL A 204 -59.90 56.04 -52.79
N PRO A 205 -58.77 56.39 -52.13
CA PRO A 205 -58.36 57.78 -52.02
C PRO A 205 -58.12 58.44 -53.38
N ILE A 206 -57.53 57.73 -54.34
CA ILE A 206 -57.39 58.23 -55.72
C ILE A 206 -58.76 58.50 -56.33
N PHE A 207 -59.69 57.54 -56.25
CA PHE A 207 -61.04 57.70 -56.79
C PHE A 207 -61.76 58.92 -56.18
N ILE A 208 -61.70 59.08 -54.85
CA ILE A 208 -62.34 60.22 -54.15
C ILE A 208 -61.72 61.54 -54.61
N VAL A 209 -60.39 61.65 -54.63
CA VAL A 209 -59.69 62.88 -54.99
C VAL A 209 -59.90 63.22 -56.46
N VAL A 210 -59.79 62.24 -57.37
CA VAL A 210 -60.02 62.44 -58.81
C VAL A 210 -61.48 62.81 -59.09
N THR A 211 -62.44 62.21 -58.39
CA THR A 211 -63.88 62.53 -58.55
C THR A 211 -64.19 63.93 -58.03
N LEU A 212 -63.68 64.31 -56.86
CA LEU A 212 -63.88 65.65 -56.27
C LEU A 212 -63.25 66.76 -57.13
N VAL A 213 -62.06 66.53 -57.67
CA VAL A 213 -61.38 67.48 -58.58
C VAL A 213 -61.99 67.47 -59.98
N GLY A 214 -62.55 66.34 -60.41
CA GLY A 214 -63.15 66.15 -61.74
C GLY A 214 -64.57 66.70 -61.89
N LEU A 215 -65.37 66.73 -60.82
CA LEU A 215 -66.74 67.28 -60.81
C LEU A 215 -66.90 68.69 -61.43
N PRO A 216 -65.99 69.67 -61.17
CA PRO A 216 -66.05 70.99 -61.80
C PRO A 216 -65.41 71.11 -63.20
N MET A 217 -64.82 70.04 -63.75
CA MET A 217 -64.10 70.06 -65.04
C MET A 217 -64.93 69.48 -66.20
N VAL A 218 -65.37 70.32 -67.15
CA VAL A 218 -65.97 69.88 -68.43
C VAL A 218 -65.15 70.44 -69.60
N GLY A 219 -64.68 69.57 -70.50
CA GLY A 219 -63.95 69.92 -71.74
C GLY A 219 -62.64 69.13 -71.98
N LEU A 220 -62.21 68.99 -73.24
CA LEU A 220 -61.08 68.13 -73.67
C LEU A 220 -59.73 68.54 -73.04
N LEU A 221 -59.41 69.84 -73.01
CA LEU A 221 -58.17 70.37 -72.43
C LEU A 221 -58.10 70.17 -70.91
N LYS A 222 -59.27 70.24 -70.25
CA LYS A 222 -59.40 70.03 -68.80
C LYS A 222 -59.28 68.55 -68.44
N GLY A 223 -59.73 67.64 -69.29
CA GLY A 223 -59.52 66.19 -69.13
C GLY A 223 -58.04 65.80 -69.11
N VAL A 224 -57.20 66.44 -69.95
CA VAL A 224 -55.74 66.21 -69.94
C VAL A 224 -55.11 66.67 -68.62
N LEU A 225 -55.50 67.85 -68.12
CA LEU A 225 -55.07 68.35 -66.81
C LEU A 225 -55.51 67.44 -65.66
N LEU A 226 -56.75 66.94 -65.70
CA LEU A 226 -57.28 66.00 -64.71
C LEU A 226 -56.48 64.69 -64.72
N GLY A 227 -56.13 64.16 -65.89
CA GLY A 227 -55.27 62.98 -66.03
C GLY A 227 -53.87 63.18 -65.45
N GLY A 228 -53.26 64.34 -65.69
CA GLY A 228 -51.96 64.70 -65.11
C GLY A 228 -52.00 64.82 -63.57
N ILE A 229 -53.01 65.48 -63.03
CA ILE A 229 -53.24 65.61 -61.58
C ILE A 229 -53.52 64.24 -60.96
N ALA A 230 -54.34 63.41 -61.58
CA ALA A 230 -54.63 62.05 -61.14
C ALA A 230 -53.35 61.19 -61.11
N GLY A 231 -52.47 61.32 -62.11
CA GLY A 231 -51.17 60.64 -62.16
C GLY A 231 -50.24 61.05 -61.02
N LEU A 232 -50.09 62.35 -60.76
CA LEU A 232 -49.26 62.87 -59.65
C LEU A 232 -49.79 62.43 -58.28
N ILE A 233 -51.10 62.51 -58.08
CA ILE A 233 -51.76 62.11 -56.83
C ILE A 233 -51.67 60.59 -56.63
N SER A 234 -51.82 59.81 -57.70
CA SER A 234 -51.62 58.36 -57.67
C SER A 234 -50.19 58.00 -57.29
N GLY A 235 -49.19 58.65 -57.88
CA GLY A 235 -47.78 58.47 -57.54
C GLY A 235 -47.49 58.81 -56.07
N PHE A 236 -48.01 59.93 -55.58
CA PHE A 236 -47.84 60.36 -54.18
C PHE A 236 -48.50 59.41 -53.18
N ILE A 237 -49.77 59.03 -53.41
CA ILE A 237 -50.50 58.09 -52.54
C ILE A 237 -49.84 56.71 -52.55
N SER A 238 -49.44 56.22 -53.72
CA SER A 238 -48.73 54.94 -53.86
C SER A 238 -47.41 54.95 -53.09
N HIS A 239 -46.60 56.01 -53.23
CA HIS A 239 -45.34 56.14 -52.49
C HIS A 239 -45.54 56.09 -50.97
N ILE A 240 -46.58 56.74 -50.45
CA ILE A 240 -46.89 56.74 -49.00
C ILE A 240 -47.38 55.37 -48.52
N VAL A 241 -48.25 54.71 -49.28
CA VAL A 241 -48.85 53.42 -48.89
C VAL A 241 -47.86 52.27 -49.02
N VAL A 242 -46.90 52.35 -49.96
CA VAL A 242 -45.86 51.33 -50.19
C VAL A 242 -44.62 51.55 -49.31
N LYS A 243 -44.41 52.74 -48.73
CA LYS A 243 -43.29 53.00 -47.81
C LYS A 243 -43.05 51.94 -46.72
N PRO A 244 -44.09 51.39 -46.03
CA PRO A 244 -43.87 50.29 -45.09
C PRO A 244 -43.26 49.05 -45.73
N LEU A 245 -43.57 48.74 -46.99
CA LEU A 245 -43.01 47.60 -47.73
C LEU A 245 -41.50 47.76 -47.96
N ASN A 246 -41.03 48.96 -48.29
CA ASN A 246 -39.60 49.22 -48.45
C ASN A 246 -38.84 49.02 -47.13
N ASP A 247 -39.42 49.42 -46.00
CA ASP A 247 -38.86 49.13 -44.68
C ASP A 247 -38.82 47.62 -44.37
N ILE A 248 -39.82 46.83 -44.82
CA ILE A 248 -39.79 45.37 -44.68
C ILE A 248 -38.62 44.79 -45.48
N ILE A 249 -38.45 45.23 -46.72
CA ILE A 249 -37.37 44.78 -47.62
C ILE A 249 -36.01 45.14 -47.03
N GLU A 250 -35.82 46.40 -46.62
CA GLU A 250 -34.59 46.88 -46.01
C GLU A 250 -34.25 46.11 -44.71
N ASN A 251 -35.25 45.74 -43.89
CA ASN A 251 -35.04 44.92 -42.71
C ASN A 251 -34.58 43.49 -43.05
N ILE A 252 -35.13 42.89 -44.12
CA ILE A 252 -34.69 41.57 -44.60
C ILE A 252 -33.28 41.64 -45.20
N GLU A 253 -33.02 42.60 -46.09
CA GLU A 253 -31.75 42.75 -46.80
C GLU A 253 -30.59 43.06 -45.87
N ASN A 254 -30.83 43.89 -44.84
CA ASN A 254 -29.80 44.20 -43.86
C ASN A 254 -29.41 42.99 -43.01
N ASN A 255 -30.20 41.90 -43.03
CA ASN A 255 -30.00 40.62 -42.34
C ASN A 255 -29.47 40.76 -40.90
N ASN A 256 -29.81 41.87 -40.25
CA ASN A 256 -29.16 42.30 -39.05
C ASN A 256 -29.95 41.77 -37.86
N PHE A 257 -29.58 40.60 -37.36
CA PHE A 257 -30.17 40.02 -36.15
C PHE A 257 -29.98 40.92 -34.91
N ASP A 258 -29.10 41.93 -34.98
CA ASP A 258 -28.73 42.85 -33.91
C ASP A 258 -29.52 44.20 -33.89
N SER A 259 -30.34 44.50 -34.92
CA SER A 259 -31.05 45.80 -35.04
C SER A 259 -32.28 45.92 -34.13
N ILE A 260 -32.43 47.02 -33.37
CA ILE A 260 -33.55 47.35 -32.44
C ILE A 260 -34.89 46.74 -32.90
N ASP A 261 -35.59 46.09 -31.97
CA ASP A 261 -36.89 45.47 -32.27
C ASP A 261 -37.84 46.57 -32.75
N THR A 262 -38.12 46.51 -34.05
CA THR A 262 -38.91 47.50 -34.75
C THR A 262 -40.26 46.85 -34.97
N SER A 263 -41.33 47.62 -34.82
CA SER A 263 -42.65 47.17 -35.25
C SER A 263 -43.28 48.24 -36.11
N ILE A 264 -44.01 47.79 -37.13
CA ILE A 264 -44.79 48.67 -37.99
C ILE A 264 -46.25 48.59 -37.57
N SER A 265 -46.92 49.73 -37.51
CA SER A 265 -48.37 49.79 -37.24
C SER A 265 -49.09 50.31 -38.47
N THR A 266 -49.62 49.40 -39.29
CA THR A 266 -50.38 49.67 -40.52
C THR A 266 -51.80 49.07 -40.48
N ASN A 267 -52.10 48.19 -39.52
CA ASN A 267 -53.37 47.47 -39.32
C ASN A 267 -53.87 46.74 -40.60
N ASP A 268 -52.94 46.15 -41.35
CA ASP A 268 -53.20 45.50 -42.63
C ASP A 268 -52.33 44.24 -42.87
N LYS A 269 -52.30 43.75 -44.12
CA LYS A 269 -51.46 42.61 -44.52
C LYS A 269 -49.95 42.88 -44.37
N LEU A 270 -49.49 44.12 -44.51
CA LEU A 270 -48.07 44.47 -44.39
C LEU A 270 -47.59 44.29 -42.94
N GLU A 271 -48.39 44.71 -41.96
CA GLU A 271 -48.10 44.46 -40.53
C GLU A 271 -48.01 42.96 -40.25
N ARG A 272 -48.93 42.15 -40.78
CA ARG A 272 -48.88 40.67 -40.64
C ARG A 272 -47.62 40.06 -41.27
N ILE A 273 -47.22 40.52 -42.45
CA ILE A 273 -46.01 40.05 -43.14
C ILE A 273 -44.77 40.40 -42.31
N TYR A 274 -44.69 41.66 -41.86
CA TYR A 274 -43.58 42.12 -41.02
C TYR A 274 -43.49 41.34 -39.70
N THR A 275 -44.62 41.11 -39.02
CA THR A 275 -44.67 40.26 -37.81
C THR A 275 -44.25 38.82 -38.12
N GLY A 276 -44.64 38.26 -39.26
CA GLY A 276 -44.23 36.92 -39.69
C GLY A 276 -42.72 36.80 -39.93
N ILE A 277 -42.13 37.78 -40.61
CA ILE A 277 -40.68 37.86 -40.86
C ILE A 277 -39.92 38.04 -39.55
N SER A 278 -40.38 38.94 -38.66
CA SER A 278 -39.77 39.13 -37.34
C SER A 278 -39.81 37.84 -36.51
N LYS A 279 -40.93 37.10 -36.53
CA LYS A 279 -41.01 35.77 -35.88
C LYS A 279 -40.02 34.76 -36.46
N LEU A 280 -39.87 34.70 -37.78
CA LEU A 280 -38.90 33.81 -38.43
C LEU A 280 -37.46 34.18 -38.07
N LYS A 281 -37.13 35.47 -38.12
CA LYS A 281 -35.82 36.02 -37.72
C LYS A 281 -35.47 35.67 -36.29
N ASN A 282 -36.43 35.81 -35.37
CA ASN A 282 -36.27 35.41 -33.97
C ASN A 282 -36.04 33.90 -33.87
N SER A 283 -36.85 33.06 -34.53
CA SER A 283 -36.66 31.60 -34.52
C SER A 283 -35.29 31.16 -35.06
N ILE A 284 -34.78 31.81 -36.10
CA ILE A 284 -33.45 31.50 -36.65
C ILE A 284 -32.35 31.92 -35.66
N SER A 285 -32.45 33.12 -35.09
CA SER A 285 -31.51 33.59 -34.05
C SER A 285 -31.49 32.63 -32.85
N GLU A 286 -32.68 32.18 -32.45
CA GLU A 286 -32.90 31.18 -31.40
C GLU A 286 -32.18 29.85 -31.71
N ASP A 287 -32.35 29.30 -32.92
CA ASP A 287 -31.71 28.05 -33.34
C ASP A 287 -30.19 28.19 -33.46
N LEU A 288 -29.68 29.30 -34.03
CA LEU A 288 -28.24 29.57 -34.13
C LEU A 288 -27.58 29.67 -32.76
N THR A 289 -28.25 30.32 -31.82
CA THR A 289 -27.80 30.44 -30.44
C THR A 289 -27.75 29.07 -29.75
N SER A 290 -28.76 28.22 -29.97
CA SER A 290 -28.80 26.84 -29.47
C SER A 290 -27.68 25.96 -30.03
N ALA A 291 -27.39 26.08 -31.33
CA ALA A 291 -26.30 25.36 -32.00
C ALA A 291 -24.94 25.77 -31.42
N LYS A 292 -24.69 27.08 -31.30
CA LYS A 292 -23.47 27.63 -30.68
C LYS A 292 -23.27 27.16 -29.24
N LEU A 293 -24.33 27.12 -28.42
CA LEU A 293 -24.25 26.57 -27.06
C LEU A 293 -23.81 25.10 -27.06
N THR A 294 -24.37 24.29 -27.96
CA THR A 294 -24.05 22.85 -28.04
C THR A 294 -22.58 22.64 -28.42
N LEU A 295 -22.01 23.51 -29.25
CA LEU A 295 -20.60 23.46 -29.65
C LEU A 295 -19.65 23.88 -28.54
N ASN A 296 -20.00 24.90 -27.76
CA ASN A 296 -19.21 25.27 -26.58
C ASN A 296 -19.20 24.14 -25.55
N GLU A 297 -20.35 23.50 -25.28
CA GLU A 297 -20.42 22.32 -24.41
C GLU A 297 -19.54 21.17 -24.93
N LEU A 298 -19.54 20.92 -26.24
CA LEU A 298 -18.68 19.92 -26.89
C LEU A 298 -17.19 20.27 -26.76
N SER A 299 -16.82 21.54 -26.90
CA SER A 299 -15.43 22.01 -26.77
C SER A 299 -14.91 21.78 -25.35
N VAL A 300 -15.68 22.18 -24.32
CA VAL A 300 -15.35 21.95 -22.92
C VAL A 300 -15.20 20.46 -22.62
N PHE A 301 -16.12 19.64 -23.12
CA PHE A 301 -16.04 18.18 -22.97
C PHE A 301 -14.78 17.59 -23.62
N THR A 302 -14.46 18.03 -24.85
CA THR A 302 -13.27 17.57 -25.59
C THR A 302 -11.97 17.93 -24.87
N GLN A 303 -11.90 19.13 -24.28
CA GLN A 303 -10.74 19.56 -23.47
C GLN A 303 -10.58 18.71 -22.20
N SER A 304 -11.68 18.39 -21.52
CA SER A 304 -11.67 17.49 -20.38
C SER A 304 -11.18 16.09 -20.76
N MET A 305 -11.68 15.55 -21.87
CA MET A 305 -11.24 14.27 -22.42
C MET A 305 -9.75 14.28 -22.76
N TYR A 306 -9.24 15.34 -23.39
CA TYR A 306 -7.81 15.47 -23.71
C TYR A 306 -6.93 15.37 -22.46
N LYS A 307 -7.32 16.08 -21.39
CA LYS A 307 -6.61 16.02 -20.10
C LYS A 307 -6.62 14.62 -19.50
N THR A 308 -7.77 13.93 -19.55
CA THR A 308 -7.90 12.55 -19.07
C THR A 308 -7.01 11.59 -19.87
N THR A 309 -7.00 11.71 -21.19
CA THR A 309 -6.16 10.89 -22.08
C THR A 309 -4.67 11.12 -21.84
N GLU A 310 -4.24 12.36 -21.59
CA GLU A 310 -2.84 12.67 -21.20
C GLU A 310 -2.47 12.08 -19.84
N ASN A 311 -3.39 12.06 -18.87
CA ASN A 311 -3.16 11.38 -17.60
C ASN A 311 -3.05 9.86 -17.78
N MET A 312 -3.89 9.26 -18.63
CA MET A 312 -3.79 7.84 -18.98
C MET A 312 -2.42 7.53 -19.60
N LYS A 313 -1.92 8.38 -20.50
CA LYS A 313 -0.58 8.24 -21.11
C LYS A 313 0.52 8.16 -20.06
N LYS A 314 0.48 9.03 -19.04
CA LYS A 314 1.46 9.02 -17.94
C LYS A 314 1.36 7.73 -17.12
N ALA A 315 0.14 7.35 -16.73
CA ALA A 315 -0.09 6.12 -15.98
C ALA A 315 0.38 4.87 -16.75
N THR A 316 0.11 4.79 -18.06
CA THR A 316 0.60 3.70 -18.92
C THR A 316 2.13 3.65 -18.98
N HIS A 317 2.81 4.81 -19.03
CA HIS A 317 4.27 4.86 -18.98
C HIS A 317 4.82 4.39 -17.62
N GLU A 318 4.20 4.78 -16.51
CA GLU A 318 4.58 4.31 -15.17
C GLU A 318 4.39 2.78 -15.05
N ILE A 319 3.29 2.23 -15.56
CA ILE A 319 3.06 0.77 -15.62
C ILE A 319 4.17 0.07 -16.41
N SER A 320 4.59 0.63 -17.54
CA SER A 320 5.71 0.09 -18.34
C SER A 320 6.99 -0.03 -17.51
N THR A 321 7.38 1.07 -16.85
CA THR A 321 8.59 1.11 -16.02
C THR A 321 8.51 0.14 -14.85
N SER A 322 7.36 0.05 -14.18
CA SER A 322 7.18 -0.92 -13.09
C SER A 322 7.23 -2.37 -13.58
N SER A 323 6.67 -2.64 -14.75
CA SER A 323 6.72 -3.97 -15.37
C SER A 323 8.14 -4.39 -15.75
N GLU A 324 8.95 -3.47 -16.31
CA GLU A 324 10.38 -3.69 -16.57
C GLU A 324 11.16 -4.00 -15.27
N GLN A 325 10.86 -3.30 -14.18
CA GLN A 325 11.47 -3.58 -12.87
C GLN A 325 11.09 -4.96 -12.33
N VAL A 326 9.82 -5.38 -12.48
CA VAL A 326 9.39 -6.73 -12.06
C VAL A 326 10.09 -7.79 -12.90
N LEU A 327 10.30 -7.56 -14.20
CA LEU A 327 11.05 -8.47 -15.05
C LEU A 327 12.51 -8.60 -14.60
N GLU A 328 13.21 -7.48 -14.35
CA GLU A 328 14.58 -7.49 -13.85
C GLU A 328 14.70 -8.22 -12.49
N LEU A 329 13.73 -8.00 -11.60
CA LEU A 329 13.66 -8.70 -10.32
C LEU A 329 13.42 -10.20 -10.48
N ALA A 330 12.57 -10.60 -11.43
CA ALA A 330 12.33 -12.01 -11.74
C ALA A 330 13.59 -12.70 -12.25
N GLU A 331 14.35 -12.06 -13.15
CA GLU A 331 15.62 -12.58 -13.66
C GLU A 331 16.67 -12.70 -12.54
N ARG A 332 16.77 -11.70 -11.65
CA ARG A 332 17.66 -11.78 -10.48
C ARG A 332 17.24 -12.89 -9.52
N GLN A 333 15.94 -13.07 -9.33
CA GLN A 333 15.39 -14.13 -8.48
C GLN A 333 15.73 -15.51 -9.06
N GLU A 334 15.68 -15.71 -10.37
CA GLU A 334 16.10 -16.94 -11.04
C GLU A 334 17.56 -17.28 -10.71
N VAL A 335 18.49 -16.35 -10.92
CA VAL A 335 19.92 -16.54 -10.61
C VAL A 335 20.15 -16.83 -9.13
N SER A 336 19.46 -16.11 -8.25
CA SER A 336 19.60 -16.29 -6.79
C SER A 336 19.03 -17.63 -6.33
N THR A 337 17.99 -18.11 -6.99
CA THR A 337 17.36 -19.40 -6.72
C THR A 337 18.29 -20.53 -7.16
N GLU A 338 18.96 -20.42 -8.31
CA GLU A 338 19.98 -21.39 -8.75
C GLU A 338 21.15 -21.49 -7.75
N GLU A 339 21.63 -20.36 -7.24
CA GLU A 339 22.66 -20.35 -6.20
C GLU A 339 22.19 -21.05 -4.91
N LEU A 340 20.95 -20.78 -4.48
CA LEU A 340 20.34 -21.44 -3.32
C LEU A 340 20.20 -22.96 -3.52
N VAL A 341 19.87 -23.43 -4.72
CA VAL A 341 19.85 -24.88 -5.03
C VAL A 341 21.24 -25.49 -4.80
N ASN A 342 22.29 -24.86 -5.34
CA ASN A 342 23.65 -25.35 -5.20
C ASN A 342 24.10 -25.41 -3.73
N GLN A 343 23.89 -24.33 -2.98
CA GLN A 343 24.20 -24.28 -1.54
C GLN A 343 23.41 -25.32 -0.73
N THR A 344 22.14 -25.54 -1.08
CA THR A 344 21.29 -26.53 -0.41
C THR A 344 21.80 -27.95 -0.66
N ASN A 345 22.21 -28.25 -1.90
CA ASN A 345 22.80 -29.55 -2.24
C ASN A 345 24.13 -29.78 -1.51
N GLU A 346 25.00 -28.77 -1.44
CA GLU A 346 26.25 -28.83 -0.67
C GLU A 346 25.98 -29.10 0.82
N ASN A 347 24.98 -28.43 1.41
CA ASN A 347 24.58 -28.66 2.80
C ASN A 347 24.04 -30.08 3.03
N ILE A 348 23.26 -30.62 2.09
CA ILE A 348 22.76 -32.00 2.18
C ILE A 348 23.93 -32.99 2.20
N GLU A 349 24.92 -32.82 1.30
CA GLU A 349 26.10 -33.68 1.26
C GLU A 349 26.93 -33.55 2.55
N ALA A 350 27.18 -32.33 3.03
CA ALA A 350 27.88 -32.10 4.29
C ALA A 350 27.18 -32.75 5.51
N LEU A 351 25.84 -32.70 5.56
CA LEU A 351 25.07 -33.36 6.61
C LEU A 351 25.14 -34.88 6.51
N LYS A 352 25.09 -35.46 5.31
CA LYS A 352 25.29 -36.91 5.11
C LYS A 352 26.66 -37.35 5.59
N ASP A 353 27.71 -36.59 5.28
CA ASP A 353 29.07 -36.87 5.75
C ASP A 353 29.17 -36.84 7.28
N LEU A 354 28.48 -35.89 7.93
CA LEU A 354 28.41 -35.83 9.39
C LEU A 354 27.68 -37.04 9.99
N VAL A 355 26.61 -37.53 9.36
CA VAL A 355 25.92 -38.76 9.78
C VAL A 355 26.87 -39.96 9.69
N VAL A 356 27.62 -40.10 8.59
CA VAL A 356 28.61 -41.17 8.41
C VAL A 356 29.72 -41.06 9.47
N LEU A 357 30.19 -39.85 9.79
CA LEU A 357 31.20 -39.63 10.82
C LEU A 357 30.68 -40.02 12.21
N GLN A 358 29.44 -39.66 12.55
CA GLN A 358 28.84 -40.03 13.83
C GLN A 358 28.62 -41.54 13.96
N ASP A 359 28.23 -42.23 12.88
CA ASP A 359 28.13 -43.69 12.89
C ASP A 359 29.49 -44.36 13.12
N LYS A 360 30.58 -43.81 12.55
CA LYS A 360 31.94 -44.26 12.86
C LYS A 360 32.29 -44.02 14.34
N ASN A 361 31.95 -42.86 14.90
CA ASN A 361 32.18 -42.56 16.32
C ASN A 361 31.43 -43.55 17.23
N LYS A 362 30.18 -43.85 16.92
CA LYS A 362 29.39 -44.86 17.63
C LYS A 362 30.09 -46.22 17.63
N ASN A 363 30.57 -46.68 16.47
CA ASN A 363 31.31 -47.94 16.37
C ASN A 363 32.61 -47.95 17.20
N ILE A 364 33.29 -46.81 17.32
CA ILE A 364 34.49 -46.67 18.17
C ILE A 364 34.12 -46.74 19.66
N LEU A 365 33.03 -46.08 20.05
CA LEU A 365 32.51 -46.11 21.43
C LEU A 365 32.11 -47.52 21.85
N ASP A 366 31.41 -48.26 20.98
CA ASP A 366 31.02 -49.65 21.25
C ASP A 366 32.25 -50.54 21.49
N LYS A 367 33.30 -50.40 20.67
CA LYS A 367 34.58 -51.10 20.89
C LYS A 367 35.28 -50.68 22.19
N SER A 368 35.12 -49.43 22.59
CA SER A 368 35.70 -48.90 23.83
C SER A 368 35.01 -49.48 25.06
N VAL A 369 33.69 -49.66 25.01
CA VAL A 369 32.91 -50.38 26.03
C VAL A 369 33.43 -51.81 26.19
N ASP A 370 33.60 -52.53 25.08
CA ASP A 370 34.10 -53.91 25.12
C ASP A 370 35.50 -54.00 25.75
N LYS A 371 36.40 -53.07 25.39
CA LYS A 371 37.76 -53.02 25.94
C LYS A 371 37.81 -52.69 27.42
N ILE A 372 36.94 -51.80 27.90
CA ILE A 372 36.86 -51.49 29.34
C ILE A 372 36.28 -52.66 30.12
N LYS A 373 35.28 -53.35 29.55
CA LYS A 373 34.73 -54.56 30.16
C LYS A 373 35.78 -55.66 30.28
N GLU A 374 36.62 -55.85 29.26
CA GLU A 374 37.76 -56.75 29.29
C GLU A 374 38.77 -56.34 30.37
N SER A 375 39.13 -55.06 30.44
CA SER A 375 40.02 -54.52 31.48
C SER A 375 39.49 -54.75 32.90
N TYR A 376 38.20 -54.50 33.12
CA TYR A 376 37.55 -54.74 34.40
C TYR A 376 37.65 -56.20 34.83
N LEU A 377 37.37 -57.15 33.92
CA LEU A 377 37.49 -58.58 34.20
C LEU A 377 38.94 -59.00 34.53
N ASN A 378 39.92 -58.41 33.86
CA ASN A 378 41.33 -58.68 34.14
C ASN A 378 41.75 -58.14 35.51
N VAL A 379 41.33 -56.93 35.88
CA VAL A 379 41.59 -56.34 37.19
C VAL A 379 40.96 -57.18 38.30
N ASP A 380 39.72 -57.65 38.13
CA ASP A 380 39.03 -58.49 39.11
C ASP A 380 39.76 -59.82 39.33
N LYS A 381 40.21 -60.48 38.26
CA LYS A 381 41.05 -61.69 38.33
C LYS A 381 42.40 -61.44 39.01
N SER A 382 43.07 -60.32 38.71
CA SER A 382 44.32 -59.96 39.36
C SER A 382 44.14 -59.72 40.86
N ASN A 383 43.03 -59.09 41.25
CA ASN A 383 42.71 -58.86 42.67
C ASN A 383 42.44 -60.19 43.40
N GLU A 384 41.75 -61.13 42.77
CA GLU A 384 41.55 -62.49 43.30
C GLU A 384 42.89 -63.22 43.51
N ALA A 385 43.78 -63.22 42.52
CA ALA A 385 45.10 -63.83 42.63
C ALA A 385 45.98 -63.21 43.73
N ILE A 386 45.90 -61.89 43.93
CA ILE A 386 46.60 -61.22 45.03
C ILE A 386 46.04 -61.67 46.38
N ARG A 387 44.72 -61.80 46.53
CA ARG A 387 44.10 -62.30 47.77
C ARG A 387 44.52 -63.73 48.09
N GLU A 388 44.59 -64.62 47.10
CA GLU A 388 45.12 -65.97 47.28
C GLU A 388 46.60 -65.97 47.72
N THR A 389 47.40 -65.06 47.15
CA THR A 389 48.82 -64.91 47.50
C THR A 389 48.99 -64.37 48.92
N LEU A 390 48.19 -63.38 49.33
CA LEU A 390 48.17 -62.86 50.70
C LEU A 390 47.84 -63.96 51.72
N ASN A 391 46.82 -64.79 51.43
CA ASN A 391 46.48 -65.95 52.26
C ASN A 391 47.65 -66.94 52.37
N SER A 392 48.34 -67.20 51.26
CA SER A 392 49.52 -68.08 51.23
C SER A 392 50.66 -67.51 52.09
N PHE A 393 50.94 -66.21 52.02
CA PHE A 393 51.96 -65.58 52.85
C PHE A 393 51.63 -65.58 54.33
N MET A 394 50.37 -65.41 54.73
CA MET A 394 49.97 -65.60 56.13
C MET A 394 50.31 -67.02 56.61
N SER A 395 50.03 -68.04 55.79
CA SER A 395 50.36 -69.43 56.13
C SER A 395 51.87 -69.65 56.26
N VAL A 396 52.67 -69.08 55.35
CA VAL A 396 54.15 -69.15 55.45
C VAL A 396 54.66 -68.44 56.71
N LYS A 397 54.13 -67.26 57.03
CA LYS A 397 54.45 -66.50 58.25
C LYS A 397 54.20 -67.34 59.50
N GLU A 398 53.01 -67.96 59.60
CA GLU A 398 52.64 -68.80 60.75
C GLU A 398 53.56 -70.02 60.88
N ARG A 399 53.87 -70.69 59.76
CA ARG A 399 54.80 -71.82 59.73
C ARG A 399 56.22 -71.41 60.13
N GLY A 400 56.69 -70.25 59.67
CA GLY A 400 57.99 -69.68 60.06
C GLY A 400 58.05 -69.38 61.56
N GLN A 401 57.03 -68.74 62.12
CA GLN A 401 56.93 -68.48 63.57
C GLN A 401 56.86 -69.77 64.40
N ASN A 402 56.23 -70.83 63.89
CA ASN A 402 56.24 -72.15 64.53
C ASN A 402 57.65 -72.77 64.50
N LEU A 403 58.34 -72.68 63.37
CA LEU A 403 59.72 -73.16 63.24
C LEU A 403 60.68 -72.41 64.16
N GLN A 404 60.51 -71.10 64.33
CA GLN A 404 61.25 -70.28 65.31
C GLN A 404 61.06 -70.82 66.72
N ARG A 405 59.81 -71.04 67.15
CA ARG A 405 59.51 -71.63 68.47
C ARG A 405 60.16 -73.00 68.64
N LYS A 406 60.18 -73.83 67.59
CA LYS A 406 60.87 -75.14 67.63
C LYS A 406 62.40 -74.99 67.74
N ALA A 407 63.01 -74.01 67.08
CA ALA A 407 64.43 -73.73 67.22
C ALA A 407 64.77 -73.27 68.65
N ASP A 408 63.93 -72.43 69.25
CA ASP A 408 64.08 -71.98 70.65
C ASP A 408 63.94 -73.16 71.63
N ASP A 409 62.95 -74.04 71.42
CA ASP A 409 62.77 -75.27 72.20
C ASP A 409 64.04 -76.15 72.16
N ILE A 410 64.62 -76.35 70.96
CA ILE A 410 65.86 -77.13 70.81
C ILE A 410 67.04 -76.43 71.48
N THR A 411 67.16 -75.11 71.36
CA THR A 411 68.23 -74.32 72.00
C THR A 411 68.21 -74.50 73.53
N ASN A 412 67.01 -74.56 74.13
CA ASN A 412 66.87 -74.84 75.56
C ASN A 412 67.35 -76.25 75.94
N ILE A 413 67.03 -77.27 75.12
CA ILE A 413 67.50 -78.65 75.33
C ILE A 413 69.03 -78.71 75.21
N VAL A 414 69.60 -78.09 74.18
CA VAL A 414 71.04 -78.07 73.93
C VAL A 414 71.78 -77.36 75.06
N SER A 415 71.22 -76.27 75.61
CA SER A 415 71.75 -75.59 76.79
C SER A 415 71.73 -76.47 78.05
N LEU A 416 70.68 -77.26 78.25
CA LEU A 416 70.62 -78.26 79.33
C LEU A 416 71.71 -79.33 79.15
N VAL A 417 71.91 -79.84 77.93
CA VAL A 417 72.98 -80.80 77.62
C VAL A 417 74.37 -80.20 77.82
N SER A 418 74.56 -78.91 77.51
CA SER A 418 75.79 -78.18 77.87
C SER A 418 76.04 -78.23 79.37
N GLY A 419 75.02 -77.90 80.18
CA GLY A 419 75.11 -77.92 81.63
C GLY A 419 75.42 -79.31 82.20
N ILE A 420 74.84 -80.38 81.62
CA ILE A 420 75.17 -81.76 81.97
C ILE A 420 76.61 -82.10 81.59
N SER A 421 77.08 -81.68 80.41
CA SER A 421 78.45 -81.90 79.95
C SER A 421 79.46 -81.17 80.83
N ASP A 422 79.18 -79.93 81.24
CA ASP A 422 79.97 -79.16 82.21
C ASP A 422 80.06 -79.84 83.58
N GLN A 423 78.92 -80.29 84.11
CA GLN A 423 78.88 -81.04 85.36
C GLN A 423 79.64 -82.36 85.25
N THR A 424 79.50 -83.07 84.13
CA THR A 424 80.20 -84.34 83.87
C THR A 424 81.71 -84.12 83.76
N ASN A 425 82.13 -83.03 83.10
CA ASN A 425 83.54 -82.64 83.02
C ASN A 425 84.12 -82.33 84.40
N LEU A 426 83.38 -81.59 85.24
CA LEU A 426 83.77 -81.30 86.63
C LEU A 426 83.82 -82.57 87.51
N LEU A 427 82.85 -83.48 87.36
CA LEU A 427 82.83 -84.76 88.07
C LEU A 427 83.99 -85.66 87.62
N ALA A 428 84.28 -85.70 86.32
CA ALA A 428 85.39 -86.46 85.74
C ALA A 428 86.75 -85.87 86.13
N LEU A 429 86.86 -84.55 86.23
CA LEU A 429 88.05 -83.86 86.76
C LEU A 429 88.27 -84.21 88.23
N ASN A 430 87.23 -84.13 89.07
CA ASN A 430 87.30 -84.52 90.47
C ASN A 430 87.66 -86.01 90.64
N ALA A 431 87.08 -86.89 89.81
CA ALA A 431 87.40 -88.31 89.79
C ALA A 431 88.83 -88.60 89.33
N SER A 432 89.35 -87.86 88.34
CA SER A 432 90.74 -87.97 87.86
C SER A 432 91.74 -87.53 88.94
N ILE A 433 91.42 -86.47 89.69
CA ILE A 433 92.22 -86.00 90.83
C ILE A 433 92.25 -87.07 91.93
N GLU A 434 91.10 -87.64 92.31
CA GLU A 434 91.02 -88.64 93.38
C GLU A 434 91.66 -89.98 92.97
N ALA A 435 91.56 -90.35 91.69
CA ALA A 435 92.26 -91.52 91.14
C ALA A 435 93.79 -91.35 91.14
N ALA A 436 94.30 -90.14 90.87
CA ALA A 436 95.72 -89.83 91.02
C ALA A 436 96.18 -89.90 92.49
N ARG A 437 95.28 -89.59 93.43
CA ARG A 437 95.51 -89.62 94.89
C ARG A 437 95.60 -91.04 95.46
N ALA A 438 94.88 -92.00 94.87
CA ALA A 438 94.89 -93.42 95.25
C ALA A 438 96.15 -94.20 94.79
N GLY A 439 97.07 -93.55 94.05
CA GLY A 439 98.36 -94.15 93.65
C GLY A 439 98.21 -95.36 92.71
N GLU A 440 99.04 -96.40 92.91
CA GLU A 440 99.06 -97.62 92.07
C GLU A 440 97.69 -98.31 91.93
N GLN A 441 96.84 -98.25 92.97
CA GLN A 441 95.50 -98.87 92.97
C GLN A 441 94.46 -98.08 92.15
N GLY A 442 94.73 -96.80 91.84
CA GLY A 442 93.82 -95.91 91.11
C GLY A 442 94.07 -95.80 89.60
N LYS A 443 95.15 -96.41 89.08
CA LYS A 443 95.58 -96.28 87.67
C LYS A 443 94.49 -96.61 86.65
N GLY A 444 93.72 -97.68 86.85
CA GLY A 444 92.62 -98.05 85.95
C GLY A 444 91.45 -97.05 85.99
N PHE A 445 91.18 -96.48 87.16
CA PHE A 445 90.12 -95.48 87.36
C PHE A 445 90.50 -94.11 86.78
N ALA A 446 91.79 -93.73 86.86
CA ALA A 446 92.30 -92.48 86.29
C ALA A 446 92.15 -92.45 84.76
N VAL A 447 92.40 -93.58 84.08
CA VAL A 447 92.20 -93.69 82.63
C VAL A 447 90.73 -93.52 82.24
N VAL A 448 89.81 -94.13 82.99
CA VAL A 448 88.37 -93.99 82.74
C VAL A 448 87.91 -92.55 83.01
N ALA A 449 88.37 -91.93 84.10
CA ALA A 449 88.00 -90.56 84.44
C ALA A 449 88.52 -89.54 83.41
N GLU A 450 89.75 -89.71 82.91
CA GLU A 450 90.29 -88.86 81.84
C GLU A 450 89.55 -89.07 80.50
N GLU A 451 89.14 -90.30 80.18
CA GLU A 451 88.34 -90.56 78.97
C GLU A 451 86.92 -89.96 79.09
N VAL A 452 86.29 -90.02 80.28
CA VAL A 452 85.01 -89.34 80.54
C VAL A 452 85.16 -87.82 80.49
N ARG A 453 86.27 -87.26 80.99
CA ARG A 453 86.58 -85.83 80.91
C ARG A 453 86.69 -85.38 79.45
N LYS A 454 87.45 -86.12 78.65
CA LYS A 454 87.61 -85.88 77.21
C LYS A 454 86.30 -85.99 76.44
N LEU A 455 85.45 -86.98 76.76
CA LEU A 455 84.11 -87.10 76.17
C LEU A 455 83.20 -85.93 76.57
N ALA A 456 83.29 -85.44 77.81
CA ALA A 456 82.54 -84.28 78.27
C ALA A 456 83.00 -82.97 77.60
N GLU A 457 84.31 -82.77 77.42
CA GLU A 457 84.88 -81.65 76.66
C GLU A 457 84.46 -81.70 75.17
N GLN A 458 84.51 -82.89 74.54
CA GLN A 458 84.03 -83.08 73.18
C GLN A 458 82.52 -82.84 73.04
N SER A 459 81.73 -83.29 74.03
CA SER A 459 80.29 -83.03 74.11
C SER A 459 80.01 -81.53 74.25
N GLN A 460 80.78 -80.81 75.06
CA GLN A 460 80.65 -79.37 75.20
C GLN A 460 80.99 -78.62 73.91
N GLN A 461 82.05 -79.02 73.20
CA GLN A 461 82.38 -78.44 71.91
C GLN A 461 81.29 -78.72 70.86
N ALA A 462 80.77 -79.95 70.80
CA ALA A 462 79.68 -80.29 69.89
C ALA A 462 78.39 -79.51 70.21
N VAL A 463 78.07 -79.33 71.50
CA VAL A 463 76.94 -78.53 71.97
C VAL A 463 77.09 -77.05 71.60
N LYS A 464 78.31 -76.50 71.71
CA LYS A 464 78.61 -75.14 71.26
C LYS A 464 78.36 -74.99 69.76
N ASP A 465 78.87 -75.92 68.94
CA ASP A 465 78.65 -75.90 67.50
C ASP A 465 77.15 -76.04 67.14
N ILE A 466 76.39 -76.84 67.89
CA ILE A 466 74.92 -76.95 67.71
C ILE A 466 74.23 -75.63 68.07
N ASN A 467 74.61 -74.97 69.18
CA ASN A 467 74.05 -73.67 69.57
C ASN A 467 74.34 -72.58 68.53
N ASP A 468 75.58 -72.52 68.01
CA ASP A 468 75.95 -71.57 66.96
C ASP A 468 75.11 -71.80 65.69
N ASN A 469 74.92 -73.06 65.29
CA ASN A 469 74.05 -73.41 64.15
C ASN A 469 72.56 -73.11 64.40
N LEU A 470 72.05 -73.33 65.61
CA LEU A 470 70.66 -73.00 65.97
C LEU A 470 70.42 -71.50 66.01
N SER A 471 71.39 -70.72 66.52
CA SER A 471 71.33 -69.26 66.49
C SER A 471 71.32 -68.74 65.05
N TYR A 472 72.18 -69.29 64.18
CA TYR A 472 72.14 -69.00 62.75
C TYR A 472 70.79 -69.36 62.13
N PHE A 473 70.25 -70.55 62.40
CA PHE A 473 68.96 -71.01 61.87
C PHE A 473 67.78 -70.14 62.35
N ALA A 474 67.75 -69.75 63.62
CA ALA A 474 66.78 -68.83 64.19
C ALA A 474 66.85 -67.44 63.52
N ASN A 475 68.06 -66.92 63.28
CA ASN A 475 68.24 -65.65 62.58
C ASN A 475 67.73 -65.72 61.13
N GLU A 476 68.00 -66.82 60.41
CA GLU A 476 67.49 -67.04 59.05
C GLU A 476 65.96 -67.14 59.02
N ILE A 477 65.33 -67.80 60.00
CA ILE A 477 63.87 -67.86 60.11
C ILE A 477 63.27 -66.48 60.37
N ASN A 478 63.85 -65.71 61.28
CA ASN A 478 63.38 -64.34 61.55
C ASN A 478 63.52 -63.44 60.31
N SER A 479 64.63 -63.56 59.58
CA SER A 479 64.84 -62.87 58.30
C SER A 479 63.78 -63.26 57.25
N LEU A 480 63.47 -64.55 57.14
CA LEU A 480 62.40 -65.06 56.27
C LEU A 480 61.03 -64.51 56.66
N VAL A 481 60.67 -64.56 57.95
CA VAL A 481 59.39 -64.05 58.46
C VAL A 481 59.25 -62.55 58.21
N SER A 482 60.30 -61.76 58.45
CA SER A 482 60.32 -60.32 58.17
C SER A 482 60.18 -60.02 56.67
N SER A 483 60.84 -60.81 55.81
CA SER A 483 60.73 -60.67 54.35
C SER A 483 59.30 -60.97 53.86
N ILE A 484 58.66 -62.00 54.42
CA ILE A 484 57.26 -62.34 54.11
C ILE A 484 56.29 -61.24 54.60
N GLU A 485 56.53 -60.66 55.76
CA GLU A 485 55.72 -59.55 56.28
C GLU A 485 55.81 -58.31 55.40
N ASN A 486 57.02 -57.94 54.97
CA ASN A 486 57.21 -56.84 54.02
C ASN A 486 56.49 -57.10 52.69
N GLN A 487 56.61 -58.33 52.16
CA GLN A 487 55.94 -58.70 50.91
C GLN A 487 54.41 -58.74 51.05
N TYR A 488 53.90 -59.13 52.22
CA TYR A 488 52.48 -59.08 52.54
C TYR A 488 51.95 -57.64 52.53
N THR A 489 52.61 -56.71 53.23
CA THR A 489 52.22 -55.30 53.22
C THR A 489 52.26 -54.70 51.82
N PHE A 490 53.27 -55.05 51.01
CA PHE A 490 53.36 -54.61 49.62
C PHE A 490 52.15 -55.08 48.78
N LEU A 491 51.77 -56.35 48.90
CA LEU A 491 50.62 -56.90 48.17
C LEU A 491 49.27 -56.37 48.68
N GLU A 492 49.16 -56.03 49.96
CA GLU A 492 47.95 -55.40 50.53
C GLU A 492 47.72 -54.00 49.92
N VAL A 493 48.80 -53.21 49.79
CA VAL A 493 48.75 -51.92 49.08
C VAL A 493 48.36 -52.12 47.62
N GLU A 494 48.90 -53.14 46.96
CA GLU A 494 48.58 -53.41 45.55
C GLU A 494 47.13 -53.87 45.34
N ALA A 495 46.58 -54.66 46.25
CA ALA A 495 45.16 -55.02 46.26
C ALA A 495 44.27 -53.76 46.38
N SER A 496 44.64 -52.81 47.24
CA SER A 496 43.94 -51.54 47.37
C SER A 496 44.03 -50.69 46.10
N ASN A 497 45.18 -50.68 45.43
CA ASN A 497 45.36 -49.99 44.14
C ASN A 497 44.48 -50.60 43.04
N LEU A 498 44.41 -51.92 42.94
CA LEU A 498 43.54 -52.59 41.97
C LEU A 498 42.05 -52.30 42.23
N GLU A 499 41.62 -52.19 43.48
CA GLU A 499 40.24 -51.80 43.80
C GLU A 499 39.92 -50.37 43.34
N LYS A 500 40.88 -49.44 43.43
CA LYS A 500 40.72 -48.10 42.85
C LYS A 500 40.59 -48.15 41.33
N VAL A 501 41.43 -48.96 40.66
CA VAL A 501 41.37 -49.15 39.20
C VAL A 501 40.03 -49.76 38.78
N ARG A 502 39.48 -50.69 39.57
CA ARG A 502 38.15 -51.28 39.36
C ARG A 502 37.05 -50.21 39.38
N THR A 503 37.05 -49.35 40.38
CA THR A 503 36.08 -48.24 40.50
C THR A 503 36.19 -47.29 39.31
N VAL A 504 37.41 -46.84 38.96
CA VAL A 504 37.65 -45.97 37.81
C VAL A 504 37.20 -46.62 36.50
N SER A 505 37.42 -47.92 36.33
CA SER A 505 36.97 -48.66 35.14
C SER A 505 35.44 -48.72 35.05
N SER A 506 34.75 -48.84 36.19
CA SER A 506 33.28 -48.80 36.24
C SER A 506 32.75 -47.41 35.87
N GLU A 507 33.32 -46.35 36.43
CA GLU A 507 32.95 -44.97 36.12
C GLU A 507 33.17 -44.64 34.63
N ALA A 508 34.31 -45.09 34.07
CA ALA A 508 34.60 -44.94 32.65
C ALA A 508 33.56 -45.61 31.74
N ASN A 509 33.09 -46.80 32.14
CA ASN A 509 32.03 -47.52 31.41
C ASN A 509 30.71 -46.75 31.39
N ASP A 510 30.33 -46.14 32.52
CA ASP A 510 29.09 -45.37 32.60
C ASP A 510 29.18 -44.05 31.82
N LEU A 511 30.33 -43.38 31.84
CA LEU A 511 30.58 -42.20 31.00
C LEU A 511 30.47 -42.52 29.50
N ILE A 512 31.03 -43.65 29.06
CA ILE A 512 30.95 -44.04 27.64
C ILE A 512 29.52 -44.37 27.22
N LYS A 513 28.70 -44.96 28.09
CA LYS A 513 27.26 -45.15 27.79
C LYS A 513 26.54 -43.82 27.58
N ILE A 514 26.85 -42.81 28.39
CA ILE A 514 26.28 -41.46 28.23
C ILE A 514 26.68 -40.90 26.86
N VAL A 515 27.97 -40.92 26.52
CA VAL A 515 28.48 -40.42 25.22
C VAL A 515 27.88 -41.21 24.04
N SER A 516 27.70 -42.53 24.16
CA SER A 516 27.05 -43.35 23.13
C SER A 516 25.57 -42.97 22.93
N ASN A 517 24.83 -42.71 24.03
CA ASN A 517 23.46 -42.22 23.94
C ASN A 517 23.37 -40.84 23.27
N GLU A 518 24.24 -39.90 23.66
CA GLU A 518 24.31 -38.57 23.04
C GLU A 518 24.67 -38.65 21.56
N THR A 519 25.58 -39.56 21.18
CA THR A 519 25.95 -39.84 19.79
C THR A 519 24.75 -40.34 18.98
N ASN A 520 23.96 -41.27 19.53
CA ASN A 520 22.73 -41.74 18.88
C ASN A 520 21.69 -40.62 18.72
N GLU A 521 21.53 -39.76 19.73
CA GLU A 521 20.63 -38.61 19.66
C GLU A 521 21.09 -37.61 18.58
N ALA A 522 22.39 -37.36 18.49
CA ALA A 522 22.98 -36.50 17.45
C ALA A 522 22.72 -37.05 16.04
N ILE A 523 22.88 -38.37 15.82
CA ILE A 523 22.54 -39.02 14.54
C ILE A 523 21.07 -38.80 14.19
N ASN A 524 20.16 -38.99 15.16
CA ASN A 524 18.72 -38.79 14.93
C ASN A 524 18.39 -37.33 14.59
N LYS A 525 19.04 -36.36 15.24
CA LYS A 525 18.88 -34.93 14.93
C LYS A 525 19.41 -34.60 13.53
N LEU A 526 20.59 -35.09 13.17
CA LEU A 526 21.16 -34.90 11.83
C LEU A 526 20.28 -35.49 10.73
N ASN A 527 19.73 -36.69 10.92
CA ASN A 527 18.80 -37.28 9.94
C ASN A 527 17.52 -36.45 9.74
N LYS A 528 16.99 -35.87 10.83
CA LYS A 528 15.86 -34.93 10.74
C LYS A 528 16.26 -33.67 9.98
N GLU A 529 17.46 -33.14 10.24
CA GLU A 529 17.97 -31.96 9.55
C GLU A 529 18.14 -32.21 8.05
N VAL A 530 18.68 -33.36 7.64
CA VAL A 530 18.76 -33.77 6.21
C VAL A 530 17.38 -33.75 5.56
N THR A 531 16.36 -34.26 6.25
CA THR A 531 14.97 -34.25 5.74
C THR A 531 14.43 -32.83 5.62
N SER A 532 14.66 -31.98 6.63
CA SER A 532 14.23 -30.58 6.64
C SER A 532 14.87 -29.77 5.50
N VAL A 533 16.18 -29.91 5.29
CA VAL A 533 16.90 -29.26 4.20
C VAL A 533 16.43 -29.80 2.84
N SER A 534 16.13 -31.10 2.72
CA SER A 534 15.53 -31.67 1.52
C SER A 534 14.14 -31.10 1.21
N ASP A 535 13.31 -30.84 2.22
CA ASP A 535 12.02 -30.17 2.02
C ASP A 535 12.19 -28.70 1.64
N MET A 536 13.23 -28.02 2.15
CA MET A 536 13.58 -26.67 1.71
C MET A 536 13.87 -26.61 0.19
N SER A 537 14.49 -27.64 -0.38
CA SER A 537 14.70 -27.74 -1.83
C SER A 537 13.40 -27.63 -2.63
N LYS A 538 12.29 -28.20 -2.15
CA LYS A 538 10.97 -28.09 -2.83
C LYS A 538 10.44 -26.66 -2.81
N ASN A 539 10.71 -25.91 -1.75
CA ASN A 539 10.34 -24.49 -1.67
C ASN A 539 11.19 -23.64 -2.62
N ILE A 540 12.46 -24.01 -2.82
CA ILE A 540 13.34 -23.37 -3.80
C ILE A 540 12.82 -23.61 -5.23
N ASP A 541 12.35 -24.82 -5.56
CA ASP A 541 11.70 -25.10 -6.85
C ASP A 541 10.46 -24.23 -7.07
N LEU A 542 9.66 -23.99 -6.02
CA LEU A 542 8.51 -23.09 -6.08
C LEU A 542 8.94 -21.63 -6.35
N LEU A 543 10.05 -21.17 -5.76
CA LEU A 543 10.59 -19.83 -6.02
C LEU A 543 11.03 -19.66 -7.47
N ALA A 544 11.62 -20.70 -8.08
CA ALA A 544 11.96 -20.69 -9.50
C ALA A 544 10.70 -20.58 -10.39
N ALA A 545 9.65 -21.33 -10.05
CA ALA A 545 8.37 -21.26 -10.76
C ALA A 545 7.73 -19.87 -10.67
N ILE A 546 7.75 -19.25 -9.49
CA ILE A 546 7.25 -17.87 -9.27
C ILE A 546 8.06 -16.86 -10.09
N ALA A 547 9.39 -17.00 -10.12
CA ALA A 547 10.24 -16.12 -10.94
C ALA A 547 9.87 -16.21 -12.43
N ALA A 548 9.70 -17.44 -12.96
CA ALA A 548 9.28 -17.65 -14.33
C ALA A 548 7.88 -17.08 -14.63
N GLU A 549 6.92 -17.25 -13.72
CA GLU A 549 5.57 -16.70 -13.84
C GLU A 549 5.57 -15.15 -13.83
N ASN A 550 6.37 -14.54 -12.96
CA ASN A 550 6.53 -13.09 -12.88
C ASN A 550 7.16 -12.52 -14.15
N ALA A 551 8.17 -13.19 -14.70
CA ALA A 551 8.80 -12.80 -15.96
C ALA A 551 7.78 -12.85 -17.12
N ALA A 552 7.06 -13.96 -17.26
CA ALA A 552 6.03 -14.12 -18.28
C ALA A 552 4.90 -13.08 -18.15
N SER A 553 4.44 -12.84 -16.91
CA SER A 553 3.40 -11.85 -16.62
C SER A 553 3.85 -10.43 -16.97
N SER A 554 5.10 -10.07 -16.66
CA SER A 554 5.66 -8.76 -16.99
C SER A 554 5.78 -8.55 -18.49
N GLN A 555 6.17 -9.59 -19.24
CA GLN A 555 6.18 -9.56 -20.71
C GLN A 555 4.78 -9.32 -21.29
N LEU A 556 3.75 -10.00 -20.76
CA LEU A 556 2.35 -9.78 -21.17
C LEU A 556 1.86 -8.37 -20.83
N VAL A 557 2.21 -7.84 -19.65
CA VAL A 557 1.88 -6.45 -19.29
C VAL A 557 2.53 -5.47 -20.25
N ASN A 558 3.79 -5.68 -20.63
CA ASN A 558 4.49 -4.82 -21.59
C ASN A 558 3.81 -4.83 -22.97
N GLN A 559 3.33 -5.99 -23.44
CA GLN A 559 2.55 -6.08 -24.68
C GLN A 559 1.25 -5.26 -24.60
N ASN A 560 0.51 -5.36 -23.48
CA ASN A 560 -0.71 -4.58 -23.27
C ASN A 560 -0.44 -3.07 -23.18
N VAL A 561 0.69 -2.68 -22.59
CA VAL A 561 1.14 -1.28 -22.52
C VAL A 561 1.37 -0.70 -23.92
N GLU A 562 1.93 -1.48 -24.85
CA GLU A 562 2.08 -1.05 -26.25
C GLU A 562 0.72 -0.81 -26.92
N GLU A 563 -0.24 -1.71 -26.73
CA GLU A 563 -1.60 -1.57 -27.27
C GLU A 563 -2.34 -0.36 -26.68
N PHE A 564 -2.23 -0.14 -25.37
CA PHE A 564 -2.80 1.04 -24.73
C PHE A 564 -2.15 2.33 -25.21
N THR A 565 -0.83 2.34 -25.40
CA THR A 565 -0.12 3.50 -25.94
C THR A 565 -0.64 3.87 -27.32
N ARG A 566 -0.86 2.87 -28.19
CA ARG A 566 -1.46 3.08 -29.52
C ARG A 566 -2.88 3.65 -29.44
N SER A 567 -3.73 3.06 -28.58
CA SER A 567 -5.11 3.49 -28.38
C SER A 567 -5.21 4.93 -27.85
N ILE A 568 -4.30 5.31 -26.94
CA ILE A 568 -4.19 6.67 -26.40
C ILE A 568 -3.81 7.67 -27.50
N GLN A 569 -2.85 7.32 -28.37
CA GLN A 569 -2.47 8.17 -29.51
C GLN A 569 -3.65 8.38 -30.48
N GLU A 570 -4.39 7.33 -30.82
CA GLU A 570 -5.58 7.41 -31.67
C GLU A 570 -6.68 8.29 -31.05
N MET A 571 -6.87 8.18 -29.73
CA MET A 571 -7.82 9.02 -28.99
C MET A 571 -7.41 10.50 -29.03
N LEU A 572 -6.13 10.81 -28.82
CA LEU A 572 -5.62 12.19 -28.93
C LEU A 572 -5.83 12.78 -30.33
N ILE A 573 -5.58 11.99 -31.38
CA ILE A 573 -5.84 12.41 -32.77
C ILE A 573 -7.34 12.67 -32.98
N THR A 574 -8.20 11.79 -32.49
CA THR A 574 -9.66 11.91 -32.64
C THR A 574 -10.19 13.14 -31.91
N LEU A 575 -9.73 13.39 -30.69
CA LEU A 575 -10.09 14.58 -29.92
C LEU A 575 -9.63 15.86 -30.61
N GLY A 576 -8.45 15.86 -31.22
CA GLY A 576 -7.98 16.96 -32.07
C GLY A 576 -8.96 17.25 -33.22
N LYS A 577 -9.37 16.23 -33.97
CA LYS A 577 -10.35 16.39 -35.06
C LYS A 577 -11.70 16.93 -34.58
N VAL A 578 -12.21 16.45 -33.44
CA VAL A 578 -13.48 16.93 -32.88
C VAL A 578 -13.41 18.42 -32.50
N ARG A 579 -12.29 18.84 -31.89
CA ARG A 579 -12.04 20.25 -31.59
C ARG A 579 -12.02 21.10 -32.86
N ASP A 580 -11.26 20.68 -33.87
CA ASP A 580 -11.11 21.43 -35.11
C ASP A 580 -12.44 21.59 -35.85
N VAL A 581 -13.31 20.55 -35.85
CA VAL A 581 -14.68 20.64 -36.39
C VAL A 581 -15.53 21.64 -35.62
N GLY A 582 -15.43 21.65 -34.29
CA GLY A 582 -16.16 22.60 -33.44
C GLY A 582 -15.76 24.05 -33.69
N GLU A 583 -14.46 24.33 -33.79
CA GLU A 583 -13.91 25.67 -34.04
C GLU A 583 -14.28 26.21 -35.43
N ASN A 584 -14.22 25.36 -36.47
CA ASN A 584 -14.60 25.75 -37.82
C ASN A 584 -16.09 26.11 -37.92
N PHE A 585 -16.97 25.32 -37.30
CA PHE A 585 -18.40 25.63 -37.32
C PHE A 585 -18.73 26.94 -36.60
N VAL A 586 -18.07 27.23 -35.46
CA VAL A 586 -18.30 28.51 -34.76
C VAL A 586 -17.87 29.69 -35.63
N THR A 587 -16.76 29.54 -36.37
CA THR A 587 -16.24 30.58 -37.27
C THR A 587 -17.14 30.83 -38.48
N ASP A 588 -17.73 29.77 -39.06
CA ASP A 588 -18.62 29.89 -40.23
C ASP A 588 -20.01 30.49 -39.91
N VAL A 589 -20.39 30.54 -38.62
CA VAL A 589 -21.69 31.05 -38.15
C VAL A 589 -21.57 32.46 -37.54
N ASP A 590 -20.37 32.99 -37.38
CA ASP A 590 -20.07 34.36 -36.90
C ASP A 590 -19.91 35.37 -38.05
#